data_AF-A0AAV4HH44-F1
#
_entry.id   AF-A0AAV4HH44-F1
#
_cell.length_a   1.000
_cell.length_b   1.000
_cell.length_c   1.000
_cell.angle_alpha   90.00
_cell.angle_beta   90.00
_cell.angle_gamma   90.00
#
_symmetry.space_group_name_H-M   'P 1'
#
loop_
_entity.id
_entity.type
_entity.pdbx_description
1 polymer ?
#
loop_
_entity_poly.entity_id
_entity_poly.type
_entity_poly.pdbx_seq_one_letter_code
_entity_poly.pdbx_strand_id
1 'polypeptide(L)'
;MRRYLVIADKMDMTSGDFQFLYTERTIAKESFYESLTGVTFWQHGDEDDERAKRAYRNLLYFSYQSMTHWLEDSGLEAFQRIFGSNPNIPRATATPDRFAKFLHDAFYLYALAFNQSVDNSTSRIPSGRTIFNNSCNQRFQGKSGRFLTDGKADRRGSYFIWDMDEDNIFKRVFVAKYDVVYQKLQLEVLGNILWGNSRWYITPDGGRYVPPDIPKCGFSKELCDSDDDDDGNGDAADDGDAHDEDDVRGGNDVGDDDDDDDDDNDDDDDDDDDDDDDDVDDDDDDDDDDRDFDDTSLVKNECSHPLAPSLYPDYKFSVKATGYK
;
A
#
# COMPACT_ATOMS: atom_id res chain seq x y z
N MET A 1 5.40 8.35 2.83
CA MET A 1 4.03 8.14 3.34
C MET A 1 3.66 9.15 4.43
N ARG A 2 4.33 9.16 5.60
CA ARG A 2 4.03 10.07 6.73
C ARG A 2 3.80 11.52 6.33
N ARG A 3 4.72 12.11 5.56
CA ARG A 3 4.62 13.50 5.07
C ARG A 3 3.31 13.79 4.33
N TYR A 4 2.87 12.89 3.45
CA TYR A 4 1.60 13.04 2.72
C TYR A 4 0.39 13.01 3.65
N LEU A 5 0.39 12.10 4.63
CA LEU A 5 -0.69 11.96 5.60
C LEU A 5 -0.76 13.17 6.54
N VAL A 6 0.38 13.72 6.96
CA VAL A 6 0.45 14.96 7.75
C VAL A 6 -0.10 16.14 6.96
N ILE A 7 0.25 16.25 5.67
CA ILE A 7 -0.30 17.30 4.80
C ILE A 7 -1.81 17.13 4.63
N ALA A 8 -2.29 15.90 4.47
CA ALA A 8 -3.72 15.60 4.40
C ALA A 8 -4.48 16.02 5.66
N ASP A 9 -3.92 15.79 6.87
CA ASP A 9 -4.50 16.30 8.11
C ASP A 9 -4.53 17.84 8.16
N LYS A 10 -3.47 18.49 7.65
CA LYS A 10 -3.42 19.96 7.53
C LYS A 10 -4.49 20.51 6.56
N MET A 11 -4.94 19.69 5.60
CA MET A 11 -5.99 20.00 4.64
C MET A 11 -7.38 19.50 5.06
N ASP A 12 -7.55 19.07 6.32
CA ASP A 12 -8.82 18.53 6.87
C ASP A 12 -9.35 17.28 6.14
N MET A 13 -8.47 16.54 5.46
CA MET A 13 -8.82 15.31 4.75
C MET A 13 -8.86 14.08 5.66
N THR A 14 -8.70 14.25 6.97
CA THR A 14 -8.65 13.16 7.96
C THR A 14 -9.87 13.13 8.88
N SER A 15 -10.84 14.00 8.61
CA SER A 15 -12.09 14.17 9.38
C SER A 15 -13.17 13.13 9.06
N GLY A 16 -12.91 12.21 8.12
CA GLY A 16 -13.78 11.08 7.79
C GLY A 16 -14.35 11.09 6.37
N ASP A 17 -14.09 12.09 5.55
CA ASP A 17 -14.54 12.14 4.15
C ASP A 17 -13.60 11.40 3.18
N PHE A 18 -12.37 11.11 3.61
CA PHE A 18 -11.38 10.40 2.81
C PHE A 18 -10.89 9.14 3.52
N GLN A 19 -10.54 8.14 2.72
CA GLN A 19 -9.79 6.97 3.16
C GLN A 19 -8.52 6.87 2.33
N PHE A 20 -7.37 6.88 2.99
CA PHE A 20 -6.09 6.66 2.33
C PHE A 20 -5.81 5.16 2.25
N LEU A 21 -5.35 4.73 1.08
CA LEU A 21 -4.93 3.36 0.83
C LEU A 21 -3.43 3.36 0.52
N TYR A 22 -2.67 2.50 1.18
CA TYR A 22 -1.27 2.26 0.84
C TYR A 22 -1.06 0.78 0.58
N THR A 23 -0.41 0.46 -0.54
CA THR A 23 -0.08 -0.91 -0.91
C THR A 23 1.42 -1.12 -0.86
N GLU A 24 1.86 -2.03 0.01
CA GLU A 24 3.22 -2.54 0.01
C GLU A 24 3.46 -3.31 -1.29
N ARG A 25 4.32 -2.77 -2.14
CA ARG A 25 4.57 -3.32 -3.48
C ARG A 25 5.41 -4.59 -3.44
N THR A 26 6.06 -4.88 -2.30
CA THR A 26 6.91 -6.06 -2.15
C THR A 26 6.49 -6.91 -0.95
N ILE A 27 7.20 -8.01 -0.72
CA ILE A 27 7.07 -8.72 0.55
C ILE A 27 7.75 -7.87 1.62
N ALA A 28 6.99 -7.40 2.60
CA ALA A 28 7.55 -6.64 3.72
C ALA A 28 8.56 -7.48 4.52
N LYS A 29 9.58 -6.80 5.05
CA LYS A 29 10.54 -7.38 6.00
C LYS A 29 9.87 -7.56 7.36
N GLU A 30 10.41 -8.46 8.20
CA GLU A 30 9.90 -8.65 9.56
C GLU A 30 9.99 -7.37 10.40
N SER A 31 11.11 -6.66 10.33
CA SER A 31 11.30 -5.36 11.00
C SER A 31 10.24 -4.32 10.57
N PHE A 32 9.73 -4.43 9.34
CA PHE A 32 8.65 -3.57 8.88
C PHE A 32 7.33 -3.93 9.58
N TYR A 33 7.01 -5.22 9.72
CA TYR A 33 5.81 -5.64 10.47
C TYR A 33 5.90 -5.27 11.94
N GLU A 34 7.08 -5.42 12.55
CA GLU A 34 7.34 -4.97 13.93
C GLU A 34 7.07 -3.48 14.06
N SER A 35 7.61 -2.67 13.14
CA SER A 35 7.33 -1.23 13.08
C SER A 35 5.85 -0.95 12.92
N LEU A 36 5.18 -1.55 11.93
CA LEU A 36 3.75 -1.39 11.61
C LEU A 36 2.85 -1.68 12.83
N THR A 37 3.14 -2.76 13.56
CA THR A 37 2.40 -3.14 14.78
C THR A 37 2.82 -2.39 16.04
N GLY A 38 3.76 -1.44 15.92
CA GLY A 38 4.25 -0.59 17.00
C GLY A 38 3.93 0.89 16.78
N VAL A 39 4.08 1.68 17.85
CA VAL A 39 3.82 3.14 17.82
C VAL A 39 4.82 3.90 16.93
N THR A 40 6.02 3.34 16.75
CA THR A 40 7.10 3.93 15.95
C THR A 40 6.77 4.06 14.46
N PHE A 41 5.68 3.44 13.98
CA PHE A 41 5.27 3.53 12.57
C PHE A 41 4.79 4.94 12.16
N TRP A 42 4.17 5.65 13.10
CA TRP A 42 3.63 6.99 12.90
C TRP A 42 4.29 8.03 13.81
N GLN A 43 4.78 7.60 14.97
CA GLN A 43 5.42 8.46 15.97
C GLN A 43 6.91 8.59 15.70
N HIS A 44 7.37 9.80 15.41
CA HIS A 44 8.77 10.13 15.12
C HIS A 44 9.42 11.00 16.21
N GLY A 45 8.65 11.46 17.20
CA GLY A 45 9.14 12.36 18.26
C GLY A 45 9.24 13.82 17.82
N ASP A 46 8.45 14.21 16.82
CA ASP A 46 8.40 15.57 16.28
C ASP A 46 7.04 16.26 16.56
N GLU A 47 6.93 17.54 16.20
CA GLU A 47 5.71 18.34 16.40
C GLU A 47 4.49 17.85 15.62
N ASP A 48 4.70 17.06 14.56
CA ASP A 48 3.65 16.56 13.69
C ASP A 48 3.09 15.20 14.20
N ASP A 49 3.58 14.63 15.30
CA ASP A 49 3.15 13.31 15.81
C ASP A 49 1.64 13.21 16.07
N GLU A 50 1.02 14.24 16.65
CA GLU A 50 -0.42 14.26 16.88
C GLU A 50 -1.22 14.34 15.58
N ARG A 51 -0.69 15.02 14.56
CA ARG A 51 -1.29 15.07 13.21
C ARG A 51 -1.13 13.73 12.50
N ALA A 52 0.07 13.16 12.55
CA ALA A 52 0.37 11.85 12.01
C ALA A 52 -0.55 10.78 12.61
N LYS A 53 -0.73 10.76 13.93
CA LYS A 53 -1.66 9.84 14.59
C LYS A 53 -3.08 9.91 14.02
N ARG A 54 -3.65 11.11 13.90
CA ARG A 54 -5.01 11.28 13.31
C ARG A 54 -5.06 10.88 11.85
N ALA A 55 -4.03 11.23 11.08
CA ALA A 55 -3.97 10.90 9.67
C ALA A 55 -3.84 9.39 9.43
N TYR A 56 -3.05 8.68 10.24
CA TYR A 56 -2.87 7.24 10.12
C TYR A 56 -4.11 6.43 10.53
N ARG A 57 -5.04 7.00 11.32
CA ARG A 57 -6.38 6.40 11.50
C ARG A 57 -7.21 6.37 10.22
N ASN A 58 -6.85 7.18 9.22
CA ASN A 58 -7.46 7.16 7.89
C ASN A 58 -6.64 6.34 6.90
N LEU A 59 -5.72 5.46 7.35
CA LEU A 59 -4.88 4.66 6.47
C LEU A 59 -5.28 3.19 6.54
N LEU A 60 -5.74 2.63 5.41
CA LEU A 60 -5.72 1.19 5.21
C LEU A 60 -4.40 0.80 4.54
N TYR A 61 -3.67 -0.09 5.21
CA TYR A 61 -2.40 -0.59 4.71
C TYR A 61 -2.59 -1.99 4.14
N PHE A 62 -2.11 -2.24 2.92
CA PHE A 62 -2.21 -3.51 2.21
C PHE A 62 -0.83 -4.15 2.11
N SER A 63 -0.74 -5.43 2.46
CA SER A 63 0.51 -6.20 2.32
C SER A 63 0.23 -7.60 1.81
N TYR A 64 1.19 -8.23 1.14
CA TYR A 64 1.11 -9.67 0.87
C TYR A 64 0.95 -10.48 2.17
N GLN A 65 0.05 -11.45 2.14
CA GLN A 65 -0.02 -12.50 3.15
C GLN A 65 1.20 -13.40 2.97
N SER A 66 2.27 -13.08 3.68
CA SER A 66 3.46 -13.91 3.78
C SER A 66 3.52 -14.49 5.20
N MET A 67 3.66 -15.82 5.33
CA MET A 67 3.94 -16.43 6.63
C MET A 67 5.43 -16.27 6.93
N THR A 68 5.77 -15.45 7.93
CA THR A 68 7.14 -15.21 8.39
C THR A 68 7.71 -16.41 9.15
N HIS A 69 6.90 -17.06 10.00
CA HIS A 69 7.41 -18.02 10.99
C HIS A 69 7.79 -19.43 10.48
N TRP A 70 7.43 -19.84 9.25
CA TRP A 70 7.71 -21.21 8.79
C TRP A 70 9.11 -21.40 8.18
N LEU A 71 9.85 -20.32 7.91
CA LEU A 71 11.02 -20.38 7.01
C LEU A 71 12.39 -20.27 7.67
N GLU A 72 12.49 -19.67 8.86
CA GLU A 72 13.81 -19.41 9.46
C GLU A 72 14.60 -20.71 9.66
N ASP A 73 13.95 -21.74 10.20
CA ASP A 73 14.57 -23.06 10.39
C ASP A 73 14.83 -23.77 9.05
N SER A 74 13.86 -23.72 8.11
CA SER A 74 13.93 -24.47 6.84
C SER A 74 15.07 -24.01 5.93
N GLY A 75 15.26 -22.69 5.80
CA GLY A 75 16.28 -22.12 4.91
C GLY A 75 17.69 -22.34 5.47
N LEU A 76 17.85 -22.15 6.78
CA LEU A 76 19.10 -22.42 7.47
C LEU A 76 19.46 -23.91 7.42
N GLU A 77 18.50 -24.81 7.64
CA GLU A 77 18.69 -26.25 7.47
C GLU A 77 19.13 -26.62 6.05
N ALA A 78 18.48 -26.06 5.03
CA ALA A 78 18.84 -26.32 3.63
C ALA A 78 20.27 -25.84 3.32
N PHE A 79 20.62 -24.64 3.78
CA PHE A 79 21.98 -24.11 3.67
C PHE A 79 23.00 -25.03 4.35
N GLN A 80 22.74 -25.43 5.60
CA GLN A 80 23.61 -26.32 6.36
C GLN A 80 23.77 -27.70 5.68
N ARG A 81 22.72 -28.25 5.07
CA ARG A 81 22.79 -29.52 4.34
C ARG A 81 23.66 -29.44 3.09
N ILE A 82 23.58 -28.33 2.34
CA ILE A 82 24.31 -28.17 1.07
C ILE A 82 25.76 -27.77 1.33
N PHE A 83 25.98 -26.84 2.24
CA PHE A 83 27.27 -26.18 2.43
C PHE A 83 28.03 -26.65 3.68
N GLY A 84 27.38 -27.35 4.59
CA GLY A 84 28.01 -27.91 5.79
C GLY A 84 28.77 -26.85 6.60
N SER A 85 29.97 -27.21 7.07
CA SER A 85 30.90 -26.30 7.75
C SER A 85 31.96 -25.73 6.81
N ASN A 86 31.65 -25.58 5.51
CA ASN A 86 32.64 -25.12 4.52
C ASN A 86 33.20 -23.75 4.93
N PRO A 87 34.50 -23.67 5.27
CA PRO A 87 35.11 -22.43 5.79
C PRO A 87 35.22 -21.34 4.72
N ASN A 88 35.06 -21.67 3.43
CA ASN A 88 35.12 -20.74 2.31
C ASN A 88 33.75 -20.12 1.97
N ILE A 89 32.70 -20.52 2.69
CA ILE A 89 31.36 -19.94 2.53
C ILE A 89 31.10 -19.10 3.77
N PRO A 90 30.66 -17.83 3.63
CA PRO A 90 30.26 -17.02 4.77
C PRO A 90 29.31 -17.83 5.64
N ARG A 91 29.62 -17.89 6.94
CA ARG A 91 28.74 -18.53 7.92
C ARG A 91 27.38 -17.89 7.75
N ALA A 92 26.33 -18.69 7.50
CA ALA A 92 24.99 -18.18 7.23
C ALA A 92 24.65 -17.09 8.25
N THR A 93 24.68 -15.83 7.80
CA THR A 93 24.13 -14.74 8.58
C THR A 93 22.63 -14.94 8.59
N ALA A 94 22.04 -14.75 9.76
CA ALA A 94 20.67 -15.09 10.08
C ALA A 94 19.67 -14.64 8.99
N THR A 95 18.71 -15.52 8.74
CA THR A 95 17.52 -15.30 7.93
C THR A 95 17.75 -15.31 6.40
N PRO A 96 17.19 -16.30 5.65
CA PRO A 96 17.29 -16.34 4.19
C PRO A 96 16.57 -15.15 3.54
N ASP A 97 16.93 -14.84 2.29
CA ASP A 97 16.25 -13.77 1.53
C ASP A 97 14.71 -13.98 1.50
N ARG A 98 13.98 -12.87 1.62
CA ARG A 98 12.51 -12.90 1.76
C ARG A 98 11.78 -13.51 0.57
N PHE A 99 12.39 -13.54 -0.61
CA PHE A 99 11.88 -14.15 -1.84
C PHE A 99 12.24 -15.63 -1.97
N ALA A 100 13.18 -16.16 -1.19
CA ALA A 100 13.66 -17.55 -1.30
C ALA A 100 12.52 -18.59 -1.22
N LYS A 101 11.48 -18.32 -0.43
CA LYS A 101 10.29 -19.17 -0.33
C LYS A 101 9.45 -19.22 -1.60
N PHE A 102 9.41 -18.12 -2.35
CA PHE A 102 8.70 -18.07 -3.62
C PHE A 102 9.48 -18.83 -4.70
N LEU A 103 10.81 -18.69 -4.68
CA LEU A 103 11.68 -19.46 -5.57
C LEU A 103 11.57 -20.97 -5.29
N HIS A 104 11.58 -21.38 -4.02
CA HIS A 104 11.33 -22.77 -3.63
C HIS A 104 10.01 -23.29 -4.22
N ASP A 105 8.92 -22.54 -4.05
CA ASP A 105 7.60 -22.97 -4.52
C ASP A 105 7.50 -22.99 -6.06
N ALA A 106 8.20 -22.09 -6.75
CA ALA A 106 8.31 -22.13 -8.21
C ALA A 106 9.04 -23.39 -8.70
N PHE A 107 10.15 -23.78 -8.06
CA PHE A 107 10.84 -25.04 -8.38
C PHE A 107 10.00 -26.27 -8.06
N TYR A 108 9.25 -26.24 -6.96
CA TYR A 108 8.34 -27.33 -6.61
C TYR A 108 7.20 -27.47 -7.63
N LEU A 109 6.61 -26.34 -8.08
CA LEU A 109 5.66 -26.31 -9.19
C LEU A 109 6.24 -26.93 -10.46
N TYR A 110 7.46 -26.51 -10.84
CA TYR A 110 8.16 -27.07 -12.00
C TYR A 110 8.34 -28.58 -11.87
N ALA A 111 8.78 -29.08 -10.72
CA ALA A 111 8.98 -30.52 -10.50
C ALA A 111 7.67 -31.31 -10.60
N LEU A 112 6.57 -30.79 -10.05
CA LEU A 112 5.24 -31.39 -10.17
C LEU A 112 4.78 -31.42 -11.63
N ALA A 113 4.89 -30.30 -12.34
CA ALA A 113 4.50 -30.19 -13.74
C ALA A 113 5.37 -31.08 -14.64
N PHE A 114 6.68 -31.14 -14.39
CA PHE A 114 7.60 -32.03 -15.09
C PHE A 114 7.20 -33.49 -14.91
N ASN A 115 6.97 -33.91 -13.66
CA ASN A 115 6.58 -35.29 -13.35
C ASN A 115 5.24 -35.68 -14.01
N GLN A 116 4.27 -34.76 -14.07
CA GLN A 116 3.01 -34.95 -14.80
C GLN A 116 3.21 -35.03 -16.32
N SER A 117 4.30 -34.47 -16.83
CA SER A 117 4.61 -34.46 -18.26
C SER A 117 5.42 -35.67 -18.73
N VAL A 118 5.96 -36.47 -17.81
CA VAL A 118 6.78 -37.65 -18.15
C VAL A 118 5.89 -38.79 -18.65
N ASP A 119 6.13 -39.21 -19.89
CA ASP A 119 5.61 -40.45 -20.43
C ASP A 119 6.62 -41.59 -20.23
N ASN A 120 6.39 -42.40 -19.21
CA ASN A 120 7.24 -43.55 -18.85
C ASN A 120 7.33 -44.63 -19.95
N SER A 121 6.45 -44.60 -20.96
CA SER A 121 6.54 -45.51 -22.11
C SER A 121 7.58 -45.06 -23.14
N THR A 122 8.10 -43.84 -23.00
CA THR A 122 9.10 -43.26 -23.89
C THR A 122 10.34 -42.83 -23.11
N SER A 123 11.51 -42.86 -23.76
CA SER A 123 12.73 -42.24 -23.22
C SER A 123 12.84 -40.75 -23.57
N ARG A 124 11.73 -40.10 -23.96
CA ARG A 124 11.72 -38.71 -24.41
C ARG A 124 11.54 -37.76 -23.24
N ILE A 125 12.32 -36.69 -23.23
CA ILE A 125 12.16 -35.59 -22.28
C ILE A 125 10.87 -34.83 -22.65
N PRO A 126 10.01 -34.47 -21.68
CA PRO A 126 8.80 -33.71 -21.96
C PRO A 126 9.09 -32.34 -22.57
N SER A 127 8.19 -31.85 -23.44
CA SER A 127 8.34 -30.52 -24.03
C SER A 127 8.06 -29.41 -23.01
N GLY A 128 8.74 -28.26 -23.15
CA GLY A 128 8.50 -27.08 -22.30
C GLY A 128 7.04 -26.62 -22.33
N ARG A 129 6.37 -26.72 -23.49
CA ARG A 129 4.93 -26.41 -23.63
C ARG A 129 4.05 -27.35 -22.78
N THR A 130 4.37 -28.64 -22.77
CA THR A 130 3.65 -29.63 -21.94
C THR A 130 3.85 -29.33 -20.46
N ILE A 131 5.08 -29.02 -20.06
CA ILE A 131 5.39 -28.65 -18.67
C ILE A 131 4.63 -27.38 -18.27
N PHE A 132 4.69 -26.32 -19.08
CA PHE A 132 3.97 -25.08 -18.81
C PHE A 132 2.46 -25.31 -18.66
N ASN A 133 1.83 -26.07 -19.57
CA ASN A 133 0.40 -26.39 -19.48
C ASN A 133 0.06 -27.13 -18.19
N ASN A 134 0.96 -28.00 -17.71
CA ASN A 134 0.81 -28.72 -16.44
C ASN A 134 1.13 -27.83 -15.21
N SER A 135 1.71 -26.64 -15.36
CA SER A 135 1.91 -25.67 -14.28
C SER A 135 0.68 -24.80 -13.99
N CYS A 136 -0.30 -24.78 -14.88
CA CYS A 136 -1.51 -23.97 -14.73
C CYS A 136 -2.52 -24.64 -13.81
N ASN A 137 -3.35 -23.83 -13.15
CA ASN A 137 -4.42 -24.31 -12.28
C ASN A 137 -3.93 -25.33 -11.22
N GLN A 138 -2.68 -25.17 -10.75
CA GLN A 138 -2.06 -26.02 -9.75
C GLN A 138 -2.36 -25.50 -8.35
N ARG A 139 -2.44 -26.42 -7.39
CA ARG A 139 -2.57 -26.08 -5.97
C ARG A 139 -1.77 -27.03 -5.10
N PHE A 140 -1.06 -26.48 -4.13
CA PHE A 140 -0.33 -27.24 -3.12
C PHE A 140 -0.04 -26.37 -1.89
N GLN A 141 0.42 -27.00 -0.81
CA GLN A 141 0.97 -26.28 0.33
C GLN A 141 2.47 -26.05 0.09
N GLY A 142 2.83 -24.82 -0.24
CA GLY A 142 4.20 -24.38 -0.43
C GLY A 142 4.82 -23.82 0.85
N LYS A 143 6.11 -23.46 0.77
CA LYS A 143 6.86 -22.79 1.82
C LYS A 143 6.41 -21.34 2.04
N SER A 144 5.85 -20.72 1.01
CA SER A 144 5.20 -19.41 1.11
C SER A 144 3.72 -19.49 1.49
N GLY A 145 3.24 -20.67 1.91
CA GLY A 145 1.84 -20.89 2.28
C GLY A 145 1.05 -21.60 1.19
N ARG A 146 -0.27 -21.37 1.18
CA ARG A 146 -1.14 -21.94 0.16
C ARG A 146 -0.73 -21.39 -1.21
N PHE A 147 -0.42 -22.30 -2.12
CA PHE A 147 -0.05 -21.98 -3.50
C PHE A 147 -1.21 -22.32 -4.43
N LEU A 148 -1.54 -21.39 -5.31
CA LEU A 148 -2.58 -21.55 -6.33
C LEU A 148 -2.13 -20.79 -7.58
N THR A 149 -2.13 -21.44 -8.74
CA THR A 149 -1.99 -20.76 -10.03
C THR A 149 -3.31 -20.73 -10.77
N ASP A 150 -3.48 -19.77 -11.67
CA ASP A 150 -4.64 -19.66 -12.54
C ASP A 150 -4.40 -20.30 -13.91
N GLY A 151 -5.33 -20.04 -14.83
CA GLY A 151 -5.30 -20.54 -16.20
C GLY A 151 -4.16 -19.99 -17.05
N LYS A 152 -3.31 -19.10 -16.53
CA LYS A 152 -2.11 -18.58 -17.20
C LYS A 152 -0.82 -18.97 -16.46
N ALA A 153 -0.94 -19.88 -15.49
CA ALA A 153 0.12 -20.23 -14.54
C ALA A 153 0.54 -19.06 -13.62
N ASP A 154 -0.26 -17.99 -13.53
CA ASP A 154 0.01 -16.88 -12.63
C ASP A 154 -0.43 -17.23 -11.22
N ARG A 155 0.44 -16.95 -10.25
CA ARG A 155 0.13 -17.23 -8.84
C ARG A 155 -0.95 -16.28 -8.33
N ARG A 156 -2.00 -16.84 -7.75
CA ARG A 156 -3.00 -16.09 -6.97
C ARG A 156 -2.41 -15.69 -5.62
N GLY A 157 -2.22 -14.38 -5.44
CA GLY A 157 -1.81 -13.78 -4.18
C GLY A 157 -2.89 -13.84 -3.11
N SER A 158 -2.48 -13.71 -1.85
CA SER A 158 -3.38 -13.39 -0.74
C SER A 158 -2.79 -12.18 -0.02
N TYR A 159 -3.64 -11.36 0.59
CA TYR A 159 -3.26 -10.06 1.14
C TYR A 159 -3.83 -9.88 2.55
N PHE A 160 -3.08 -9.23 3.41
CA PHE A 160 -3.59 -8.66 4.65
C PHE A 160 -3.96 -7.20 4.40
N ILE A 161 -5.11 -6.82 4.95
CA ILE A 161 -5.50 -5.42 5.10
C ILE A 161 -5.35 -5.10 6.58
N TRP A 162 -4.62 -4.04 6.85
CA TRP A 162 -4.30 -3.56 8.18
C TRP A 162 -4.96 -2.21 8.39
N ASP A 163 -5.37 -1.97 9.62
CA ASP A 163 -5.94 -0.71 10.04
C ASP A 163 -5.42 -0.38 11.44
N MET A 164 -5.33 0.92 11.74
CA MET A 164 -4.94 1.40 13.07
C MET A 164 -6.14 1.26 14.01
N ASP A 165 -5.91 0.72 15.20
CA ASP A 165 -6.96 0.54 16.21
C ASP A 165 -6.99 1.67 17.25
N GLU A 166 -7.82 1.52 18.30
CA GLU A 166 -7.95 2.49 19.40
C GLU A 166 -6.66 2.65 20.22
N ASP A 167 -5.81 1.61 20.23
CA ASP A 167 -4.50 1.62 20.87
C ASP A 167 -3.44 2.35 20.01
N ASN A 168 -3.83 2.85 18.83
CA ASN A 168 -2.99 3.54 17.84
C ASN A 168 -1.88 2.64 17.25
N ILE A 169 -2.15 1.35 17.10
CA ILE A 169 -1.26 0.39 16.43
C ILE A 169 -2.01 -0.32 15.30
N PHE A 170 -1.30 -0.76 14.26
CA PHE A 170 -1.95 -1.49 13.19
C PHE A 170 -2.25 -2.93 13.58
N LYS A 171 -3.48 -3.36 13.32
CA LYS A 171 -3.94 -4.74 13.44
C LYS A 171 -4.52 -5.20 12.10
N ARG A 172 -4.47 -6.51 11.87
CA ARG A 172 -5.09 -7.11 10.68
C ARG A 172 -6.60 -7.07 10.82
N VAL A 173 -7.27 -6.41 9.89
CA VAL A 173 -8.74 -6.30 9.85
C VAL A 173 -9.35 -7.22 8.80
N PHE A 174 -8.63 -7.55 7.73
CA PHE A 174 -9.06 -8.56 6.75
C PHE A 174 -7.93 -9.44 6.23
N VAL A 175 -8.32 -10.60 5.72
CA VAL A 175 -7.53 -11.41 4.79
C VAL A 175 -8.26 -11.49 3.45
N ALA A 176 -7.65 -10.95 2.40
CA ALA A 176 -8.14 -11.10 1.03
C ALA A 176 -7.48 -12.32 0.38
N LYS A 177 -8.25 -13.34 0.05
CA LYS A 177 -7.73 -14.58 -0.55
C LYS A 177 -8.68 -15.12 -1.62
N TYR A 178 -8.13 -15.77 -2.64
CA TYR A 178 -8.94 -16.37 -3.68
C TYR A 178 -9.63 -17.65 -3.17
N ASP A 179 -10.95 -17.71 -3.30
CA ASP A 179 -11.74 -18.91 -3.01
C ASP A 179 -11.84 -19.78 -4.27
N VAL A 180 -11.30 -20.99 -4.15
CA VAL A 180 -11.21 -21.96 -5.25
C VAL A 180 -12.58 -22.57 -5.58
N VAL A 181 -13.48 -22.67 -4.60
CA VAL A 181 -14.83 -23.25 -4.77
C VAL A 181 -15.73 -22.28 -5.52
N TYR A 182 -15.74 -21.02 -5.09
CA TYR A 182 -16.58 -19.97 -5.66
C TYR A 182 -15.91 -19.18 -6.79
N GLN A 183 -14.64 -19.47 -7.09
CA GLN A 183 -13.84 -18.80 -8.13
C GLN A 183 -13.86 -17.27 -8.02
N LYS A 184 -13.71 -16.74 -6.81
CA LYS A 184 -13.73 -15.30 -6.56
C LYS A 184 -12.82 -14.92 -5.42
N LEU A 185 -12.39 -13.65 -5.42
CA LEU A 185 -11.76 -13.06 -4.24
C LEU A 185 -12.76 -13.07 -3.08
N GLN A 186 -12.33 -13.54 -1.91
CA GLN A 186 -13.07 -13.44 -0.68
C GLN A 186 -12.31 -12.62 0.35
N LEU A 187 -13.05 -11.82 1.09
CA LEU A 187 -12.57 -11.07 2.25
C LEU A 187 -13.01 -11.82 3.50
N GLU A 188 -12.03 -12.34 4.25
CA GLU A 188 -12.25 -12.86 5.59
C GLU A 188 -12.10 -11.71 6.59
N VAL A 189 -13.15 -11.46 7.37
CA VAL A 189 -13.19 -10.40 8.39
C VAL A 189 -12.47 -10.89 9.65
N LEU A 190 -11.43 -10.17 10.07
CA LEU A 190 -10.70 -10.41 11.31
C LEU A 190 -11.00 -9.35 12.38
N GLY A 191 -11.38 -8.15 11.96
CA GLY A 191 -11.68 -7.01 12.81
C GLY A 191 -12.55 -5.98 12.10
N ASN A 192 -12.82 -4.88 12.79
CA ASN A 192 -13.57 -3.75 12.25
C ASN A 192 -12.59 -2.68 11.74
N ILE A 193 -12.99 -1.93 10.70
CA ILE A 193 -12.28 -0.72 10.27
C ILE A 193 -12.69 0.45 11.17
N LEU A 194 -11.71 1.21 11.64
CA LEU A 194 -11.85 2.52 12.23
C LEU A 194 -11.81 3.60 11.14
N TRP A 195 -12.97 4.11 10.76
CA TRP A 195 -13.04 5.24 9.83
C TRP A 195 -12.56 6.53 10.50
N GLY A 196 -12.08 7.48 9.71
CA GLY A 196 -11.32 8.67 10.14
C GLY A 196 -11.84 9.49 11.31
N ASN A 197 -13.16 9.63 11.42
CA ASN A 197 -13.80 10.36 12.51
C ASN A 197 -13.79 9.58 13.85
N SER A 198 -13.15 8.41 13.90
CA SER A 198 -13.20 7.49 15.05
C SER A 198 -14.63 7.10 15.42
N ARG A 199 -15.57 7.16 14.47
CA ARG A 199 -16.98 6.85 14.70
C ARG A 199 -17.31 5.49 14.11
N TRP A 200 -17.60 4.55 15.01
CA TRP A 200 -18.12 3.22 14.71
C TRP A 200 -19.63 3.19 14.42
N TYR A 201 -20.24 4.31 13.99
CA TYR A 201 -21.68 4.39 14.06
C TYR A 201 -22.39 3.64 12.95
N ILE A 202 -23.48 3.04 13.40
CA ILE A 202 -24.56 2.61 12.54
C ILE A 202 -25.17 3.89 11.95
N THR A 203 -25.18 4.03 10.63
CA THR A 203 -25.89 5.13 9.96
C THR A 203 -27.38 5.08 10.36
N PRO A 204 -28.13 6.20 10.31
CA PRO A 204 -29.53 6.22 10.78
C PRO A 204 -30.46 5.15 10.17
N ASP A 205 -30.09 4.60 9.01
CA ASP A 205 -30.75 3.50 8.30
C ASP A 205 -30.28 2.09 8.70
N GLY A 206 -29.38 1.96 9.67
CA GLY A 206 -28.83 0.66 10.10
C GLY A 206 -27.52 0.25 9.40
N GLY A 207 -27.00 1.05 8.46
CA GLY A 207 -25.75 0.78 7.72
C GLY A 207 -24.48 1.05 8.54
N ARG A 208 -23.30 0.77 7.98
CA ARG A 208 -22.01 1.20 8.57
C ARG A 208 -21.53 2.41 7.79
N TYR A 209 -21.08 3.47 8.47
CA TYR A 209 -20.51 4.62 7.76
C TYR A 209 -19.22 4.21 7.06
N VAL A 210 -19.22 4.34 5.74
CA VAL A 210 -18.05 4.24 4.87
C VAL A 210 -18.02 5.55 4.09
N PRO A 211 -16.89 6.27 4.04
CA PRO A 211 -16.81 7.50 3.25
C PRO A 211 -17.22 7.20 1.81
N PRO A 212 -18.17 7.95 1.21
CA PRO A 212 -18.59 7.69 -0.15
C PRO A 212 -17.46 8.02 -1.14
N ASP A 213 -17.31 7.21 -2.19
CA ASP A 213 -16.30 7.45 -3.25
C ASP A 213 -16.52 8.76 -4.02
N ILE A 214 -17.71 9.34 -3.93
CA ILE A 214 -18.11 10.59 -4.58
C ILE A 214 -18.71 11.52 -3.52
N PRO A 215 -18.21 12.76 -3.36
CA PRO A 215 -18.79 13.74 -2.46
C PRO A 215 -20.27 14.00 -2.78
N LYS A 216 -21.06 14.42 -1.78
CA LYS A 216 -22.51 14.65 -1.94
C LYS A 216 -22.85 15.60 -3.09
N CYS A 217 -22.05 16.64 -3.29
CA CYS A 217 -22.22 17.62 -4.38
C CYS A 217 -21.41 17.29 -5.64
N GLY A 218 -20.77 16.13 -5.73
CA GLY A 218 -19.79 15.85 -6.77
C GLY A 218 -18.44 16.53 -6.50
N PHE A 219 -17.44 16.22 -7.32
CA PHE A 219 -16.07 16.72 -7.09
C PHE A 219 -15.92 18.20 -7.46
N SER A 220 -16.76 18.69 -8.35
CA SER A 220 -16.77 20.05 -8.91
C SER A 220 -18.07 20.79 -8.59
N LYS A 221 -18.81 20.35 -7.56
CA LYS A 221 -20.17 20.84 -7.20
C LYS A 221 -21.24 20.57 -8.27
N GLU A 222 -21.01 19.65 -9.19
CA GLU A 222 -21.88 19.36 -10.34
C GLU A 222 -23.22 18.69 -9.98
N LEU A 223 -23.36 18.18 -8.75
CA LEU A 223 -24.58 17.49 -8.29
C LEU A 223 -25.45 18.35 -7.35
N CYS A 224 -24.99 19.55 -6.99
CA CYS A 224 -25.75 20.48 -6.17
C CYS A 224 -26.27 21.62 -7.04
N ASP A 225 -27.56 21.92 -6.94
CA ASP A 225 -28.19 22.99 -7.70
C ASP A 225 -27.54 24.33 -7.35
N SER A 226 -27.36 25.19 -8.36
CA SER A 226 -26.79 26.53 -8.23
C SER A 226 -27.79 27.56 -7.71
N ASP A 227 -28.76 27.13 -6.90
CA ASP A 227 -29.87 27.98 -6.46
C ASP A 227 -29.52 28.62 -5.11
N ASP A 228 -28.47 29.44 -5.12
CA ASP A 228 -28.28 30.57 -4.20
C ASP A 228 -28.10 31.84 -5.04
N ASP A 229 -28.89 31.99 -6.12
CA ASP A 229 -29.14 33.30 -6.68
C ASP A 229 -29.96 34.08 -5.64
N ASP A 230 -29.26 35.05 -5.07
CA ASP A 230 -29.67 36.23 -4.32
C ASP A 230 -30.99 36.83 -4.85
N ASP A 231 -32.12 36.19 -4.55
CA ASP A 231 -33.43 36.83 -4.57
C ASP A 231 -33.49 37.76 -3.35
N GLY A 232 -32.81 38.89 -3.52
CA GLY A 232 -32.94 40.07 -2.70
C GLY A 232 -34.42 40.35 -2.47
N ASN A 233 -34.87 40.03 -1.26
CA ASN A 233 -36.13 40.49 -0.74
C ASN A 233 -36.01 42.01 -0.58
N GLY A 234 -36.31 42.72 -1.67
CA GLY A 234 -36.56 44.14 -1.70
C GLY A 234 -37.84 44.42 -0.92
N ASP A 235 -37.72 44.42 0.40
CA ASP A 235 -38.74 44.97 1.28
C ASP A 235 -38.77 46.48 1.06
N ALA A 236 -39.79 46.89 0.30
CA ALA A 236 -40.26 48.25 0.21
C ALA A 236 -40.67 48.76 1.60
N ALA A 237 -39.93 49.73 2.12
CA ALA A 237 -40.38 50.69 3.13
C ALA A 237 -40.02 52.07 2.59
N ASP A 238 -40.96 52.77 1.98
CA ASP A 238 -41.94 53.67 2.61
C ASP A 238 -41.33 55.08 2.84
N ASP A 239 -41.85 56.00 2.03
CA ASP A 239 -41.50 57.42 1.95
C ASP A 239 -41.74 58.13 3.29
N GLY A 240 -40.80 58.96 3.72
CA GLY A 240 -41.00 59.72 4.95
C GLY A 240 -39.91 60.71 5.32
N ASP A 241 -39.98 61.87 4.67
CA ASP A 241 -39.75 63.20 5.24
C ASP A 241 -38.37 63.86 5.16
N ALA A 242 -38.44 65.10 4.69
CA ALA A 242 -37.35 66.03 4.42
C ALA A 242 -36.94 66.78 5.71
N HIS A 243 -35.69 67.28 5.77
CA HIS A 243 -35.41 68.69 6.06
C HIS A 243 -33.92 69.05 5.93
N ASP A 244 -33.68 69.98 5.01
CA ASP A 244 -32.77 71.14 5.02
C ASP A 244 -31.29 71.05 5.43
N GLU A 245 -30.48 71.52 4.48
CA GLU A 245 -29.12 72.04 4.62
C GLU A 245 -29.10 73.34 5.46
N ASP A 246 -28.03 73.57 6.23
CA ASP A 246 -27.13 74.74 6.07
C ASP A 246 -26.25 75.04 7.31
N ASP A 247 -24.94 75.07 7.04
CA ASP A 247 -23.93 76.07 7.42
C ASP A 247 -23.59 76.47 8.89
N VAL A 248 -22.34 76.12 9.25
CA VAL A 248 -21.21 77.05 9.59
C VAL A 248 -21.06 77.67 11.00
N ARG A 249 -19.78 77.66 11.44
CA ARG A 249 -19.06 78.32 12.57
C ARG A 249 -19.17 77.61 13.92
N GLY A 250 -18.08 77.36 14.67
CA GLY A 250 -16.67 77.73 14.57
C GLY A 250 -16.03 77.74 15.97
N GLY A 251 -14.73 77.48 16.05
CA GLY A 251 -13.83 78.02 17.09
C GLY A 251 -13.53 77.18 18.34
N ASN A 252 -12.23 76.83 18.46
CA ASN A 252 -11.36 76.71 19.66
C ASN A 252 -11.76 75.74 20.80
N ASP A 253 -10.89 75.02 21.49
CA ASP A 253 -9.50 75.22 21.95
C ASP A 253 -8.86 73.82 22.21
N VAL A 254 -7.61 73.60 21.79
CA VAL A 254 -6.38 73.45 22.62
C VAL A 254 -6.29 72.16 23.46
N GLY A 255 -5.22 71.39 23.22
CA GLY A 255 -4.77 70.29 24.05
C GLY A 255 -3.73 69.44 23.34
N ASP A 256 -2.48 69.91 23.36
CA ASP A 256 -1.25 69.20 22.98
C ASP A 256 -1.09 67.86 23.74
N ASP A 257 -0.43 66.88 23.13
CA ASP A 257 0.74 66.19 23.67
C ASP A 257 1.21 65.14 22.64
N ASP A 258 2.38 65.45 22.07
CA ASP A 258 3.24 64.60 21.27
C ASP A 258 3.74 63.39 22.09
N ASP A 259 4.00 62.26 21.44
CA ASP A 259 5.24 61.48 21.60
C ASP A 259 5.19 60.30 20.62
N ASP A 260 5.97 60.46 19.55
CA ASP A 260 6.43 59.45 18.62
C ASP A 260 7.36 58.46 19.34
N ASP A 261 7.27 57.17 19.01
CA ASP A 261 8.41 56.25 19.14
C ASP A 261 8.23 55.14 18.09
N ASP A 262 8.89 55.37 16.95
CA ASP A 262 9.24 54.39 15.93
C ASP A 262 10.38 53.51 16.48
N ASP A 263 10.24 52.19 16.40
CA ASP A 263 11.36 51.24 16.54
C ASP A 263 11.34 50.31 15.32
N ASP A 264 11.88 50.84 14.22
CA ASP A 264 12.43 50.06 13.12
C ASP A 264 13.79 49.50 13.58
N ASN A 265 13.93 48.18 13.62
CA ASN A 265 15.22 47.50 13.70
C ASN A 265 15.37 46.63 12.44
N ASP A 266 15.87 47.25 11.39
CA ASP A 266 16.72 46.61 10.40
C ASP A 266 18.17 46.85 10.84
N ASP A 267 18.95 45.78 10.94
CA ASP A 267 20.38 45.84 10.64
C ASP A 267 20.84 44.45 10.20
N ASP A 268 21.40 44.48 8.99
CA ASP A 268 22.02 43.43 8.20
C ASP A 268 23.34 42.92 8.82
N ASP A 269 23.82 41.81 8.27
CA ASP A 269 25.22 41.43 7.99
C ASP A 269 25.32 39.89 8.08
N ASP A 270 25.25 39.15 6.98
CA ASP A 270 26.28 38.92 5.95
C ASP A 270 27.26 37.79 6.30
N ASP A 271 27.63 37.08 5.22
CA ASP A 271 28.73 36.12 5.01
C ASP A 271 28.44 34.66 5.41
N ASP A 272 28.11 33.81 4.43
CA ASP A 272 29.02 33.14 3.47
C ASP A 272 29.80 32.01 4.15
N ASP A 273 29.51 30.77 3.73
CA ASP A 273 30.56 29.85 3.30
C ASP A 273 29.91 28.66 2.56
N ASP A 274 30.29 28.63 1.29
CA ASP A 274 30.27 27.53 0.34
C ASP A 274 30.65 26.18 0.98
N ASP A 275 29.98 25.11 0.54
CA ASP A 275 30.67 23.88 0.19
C ASP A 275 29.83 23.16 -0.88
N ASP A 276 30.31 23.34 -2.11
CA ASP A 276 30.15 22.44 -3.24
C ASP A 276 30.45 20.99 -2.83
N ASP A 277 29.61 20.06 -3.26
CA ASP A 277 30.03 18.69 -3.56
C ASP A 277 29.08 18.13 -4.63
N ASP A 278 29.44 18.45 -5.86
CA ASP A 278 29.66 17.52 -6.98
C ASP A 278 28.67 16.35 -7.18
N ASP A 279 27.83 16.51 -8.20
CA ASP A 279 27.77 15.66 -9.39
C ASP A 279 28.15 14.17 -9.21
N VAL A 280 27.13 13.32 -9.14
CA VAL A 280 27.17 12.00 -9.79
C VAL A 280 25.85 11.79 -10.54
N ASP A 281 25.85 12.26 -11.78
CA ASP A 281 25.00 11.75 -12.85
C ASP A 281 25.44 10.30 -13.14
N ASP A 282 24.71 9.32 -12.59
CA ASP A 282 24.73 7.96 -13.12
C ASP A 282 23.66 7.89 -14.22
N ASP A 283 24.12 8.17 -15.44
CA ASP A 283 23.49 7.80 -16.70
C ASP A 283 23.35 6.27 -16.78
N ASP A 284 22.22 5.73 -16.30
CA ASP A 284 21.74 4.41 -16.73
C ASP A 284 21.05 4.56 -18.09
N ASP A 285 21.89 4.64 -19.13
CA ASP A 285 21.54 4.39 -20.53
C ASP A 285 21.09 2.92 -20.68
N ASP A 286 19.84 2.62 -20.30
CA ASP A 286 19.12 1.44 -20.77
C ASP A 286 18.60 1.72 -22.20
N ASP A 287 19.54 1.70 -23.15
CA ASP A 287 19.27 1.46 -24.58
C ASP A 287 18.78 0.01 -24.75
N ASP A 288 17.57 -0.27 -24.28
CA ASP A 288 16.85 -1.48 -24.68
C ASP A 288 16.26 -1.24 -26.08
N ASP A 289 17.03 -1.68 -27.07
CA ASP A 289 16.62 -2.04 -28.43
C ASP A 289 15.10 -2.31 -28.51
N ASP A 290 14.33 -1.33 -29.00
CA ASP A 290 12.95 -1.46 -29.51
C ASP A 290 12.93 -2.37 -30.73
N ARG A 291 13.27 -3.65 -30.54
CA ARG A 291 12.83 -4.69 -31.45
C ARG A 291 11.36 -4.88 -31.15
N ASP A 292 10.55 -4.25 -32.00
CA ASP A 292 9.17 -4.63 -32.30
C ASP A 292 9.09 -6.14 -32.53
N PHE A 293 9.03 -6.89 -31.43
CA PHE A 293 8.62 -8.27 -31.43
C PHE A 293 7.10 -8.20 -31.51
N ASP A 294 6.60 -8.18 -32.75
CA ASP A 294 5.18 -8.26 -33.10
C ASP A 294 4.56 -9.50 -32.43
N ASP A 295 4.13 -9.31 -31.18
CA ASP A 295 3.51 -10.31 -30.34
C ASP A 295 1.99 -10.28 -30.48
N THR A 296 1.55 -10.31 -31.74
CA THR A 296 0.15 -10.60 -32.06
C THR A 296 -0.15 -12.10 -32.01
N SER A 297 0.77 -12.93 -31.47
CA SER A 297 0.61 -14.40 -31.37
C SER A 297 0.44 -14.94 -29.94
N LEU A 298 0.72 -14.18 -28.87
CA LEU A 298 0.46 -14.63 -27.49
C LEU A 298 -1.01 -14.53 -27.06
N VAL A 299 -1.90 -14.09 -27.95
CA VAL A 299 -3.36 -14.11 -27.74
C VAL A 299 -3.91 -15.54 -27.94
N LYS A 300 -3.52 -16.47 -27.06
CA LYS A 300 -4.18 -17.77 -26.77
C LYS A 300 -3.52 -18.63 -25.67
N ASN A 301 -2.71 -18.06 -24.77
CA ASN A 301 -2.09 -18.84 -23.69
C ASN A 301 -3.02 -19.01 -22.47
N GLU A 302 -4.28 -19.40 -22.69
CA GLU A 302 -5.09 -19.95 -21.62
C GLU A 302 -4.91 -21.47 -21.60
N CYS A 303 -4.40 -21.97 -20.48
CA CYS A 303 -4.16 -23.39 -20.29
C CYS A 303 -5.48 -24.15 -20.27
N SER A 304 -5.56 -25.23 -21.05
CA SER A 304 -6.82 -25.94 -21.29
C SER A 304 -7.21 -26.95 -20.19
N HIS A 305 -6.70 -26.80 -18.96
CA HIS A 305 -6.81 -27.82 -17.92
C HIS A 305 -7.57 -27.34 -16.67
N PRO A 306 -8.48 -28.15 -16.09
CA PRO A 306 -9.16 -27.83 -14.85
C PRO A 306 -8.20 -27.87 -13.64
N LEU A 307 -8.62 -27.25 -12.52
CA LEU A 307 -7.86 -27.23 -11.26
C LEU A 307 -7.45 -28.63 -10.78
N ALA A 308 -6.15 -28.81 -10.53
CA ALA A 308 -5.60 -30.08 -10.08
C ALA A 308 -6.18 -30.49 -8.70
N PRO A 309 -6.40 -31.79 -8.42
CA PRO A 309 -6.70 -32.28 -7.07
C PRO A 309 -5.59 -31.87 -6.09
N SER A 310 -5.94 -31.61 -4.82
CA SER A 310 -4.94 -31.32 -3.79
C SER A 310 -4.03 -32.55 -3.61
N LEU A 311 -2.77 -32.47 -4.03
CA LEU A 311 -1.79 -33.52 -3.83
C LEU A 311 -1.16 -33.35 -2.43
N TYR A 312 -1.63 -34.09 -1.43
CA TYR A 312 -0.90 -34.33 -0.19
C TYR A 312 -0.33 -35.75 -0.25
N PRO A 313 1.00 -35.87 -0.30
CA PRO A 313 1.70 -36.50 0.82
C PRO A 313 2.93 -35.70 1.25
N ASP A 314 3.40 -35.95 2.48
CA ASP A 314 4.72 -35.55 3.00
C ASP A 314 5.85 -36.09 2.12
N TYR A 315 6.13 -35.45 0.99
CA TYR A 315 7.30 -35.79 0.18
C TYR A 315 8.53 -35.18 0.82
N LYS A 316 9.30 -36.02 1.52
CA LYS A 316 10.71 -35.74 1.78
C LYS A 316 11.45 -35.73 0.45
N PHE A 317 11.73 -34.54 -0.08
CA PHE A 317 12.59 -34.36 -1.23
C PHE A 317 14.03 -34.76 -0.83
N SER A 318 14.48 -35.96 -1.20
CA SER A 318 15.89 -36.33 -1.13
C SER A 318 16.47 -36.28 -2.53
N VAL A 319 17.25 -35.26 -2.83
CA VAL A 319 18.14 -35.28 -4.01
C VAL A 319 19.26 -36.25 -3.67
N LYS A 320 19.18 -37.48 -4.17
CA LYS A 320 20.39 -38.29 -4.30
C LYS A 320 21.19 -37.66 -5.43
N ALA A 321 22.25 -36.94 -5.08
CA ALA A 321 23.29 -36.57 -6.03
C ALA A 321 23.86 -37.86 -6.62
N THR A 322 23.35 -38.29 -7.78
CA THR A 322 24.02 -39.29 -8.59
C THR A 322 25.24 -38.60 -9.17
N GLY A 323 26.40 -38.89 -8.59
CA GLY A 323 27.68 -38.46 -9.12
C GLY A 323 27.81 -38.96 -10.56
N TYR A 324 27.79 -38.02 -11.49
CA TYR A 324 28.45 -38.23 -12.78
C TYR A 324 29.95 -38.13 -12.50
N LYS A 325 30.64 -39.25 -12.68
CA LYS A 325 32.10 -39.32 -12.71
C LYS A 325 32.64 -38.75 -14.01
#